data_AF-Q0CRV0-F1
#
_entry.id   AF-Q0CRV0-F1
#
_cell.length_a   1.000
_cell.length_b   1.000
_cell.length_c   1.000
_cell.angle_alpha   90.00
_cell.angle_beta   90.00
_cell.angle_gamma   90.00
#
_symmetry.space_group_name_H-M   'P 1'
#
loop_
_entity.id
_entity.type
_entity.pdbx_description
1 polymer ?
#
loop_
_entity_poly.entity_id
_entity_poly.type
_entity_poly.pdbx_seq_one_letter_code
_entity_poly.pdbx_strand_id
1 'polypeptide(L)'
;MARLDNQDPVIKKTAIYALDGQSNLREETLKQITVRLEDEYPGVRMAAIDVLSSPSSLEEVTLNQIAARLEGPRSCASLLDNPDWVVRRAAIEALERQSNLPDVRLNQIAARLGDQDSDIRRAATDALSSRSNLPEVILNQIAALLEDQDLDVKTASMDTLGSKPNLPEGVLNQIARQLKGHGLFAVDRVAPMIMEHHKFHFVCLVGGHAQGLLPLLLKQSFNNHLAWYIQDGKSYLQTDNRLGCVELLHGESNLEVALQRAREHAAIPAVGASLEAELGYSAA
;
A
#
# COMPACT_ATOMS: atom_id res chain seq x y z
N MET A 1 5.48 37.19 -21.06
CA MET A 1 6.80 36.53 -21.24
C MET A 1 7.84 37.02 -20.24
N ALA A 2 8.10 38.33 -20.08
CA ALA A 2 9.13 38.89 -19.18
C ALA A 2 9.06 38.54 -17.66
N ARG A 3 8.04 37.80 -17.20
CA ARG A 3 7.88 37.42 -15.78
C ARG A 3 8.36 35.99 -15.47
N LEU A 4 8.46 35.11 -16.46
CA LEU A 4 8.93 33.73 -16.25
C LEU A 4 10.45 33.68 -16.06
N ASP A 5 11.19 34.56 -16.72
CA ASP A 5 12.67 34.70 -16.58
C ASP A 5 13.07 35.75 -15.52
N ASN A 6 12.15 36.11 -14.62
CA ASN A 6 12.46 37.07 -13.56
C ASN A 6 13.48 36.47 -12.57
N GLN A 7 14.38 37.28 -12.02
CA GLN A 7 15.34 36.80 -11.02
C GLN A 7 14.68 36.48 -9.68
N ASP A 8 13.56 37.13 -9.35
CA ASP A 8 12.82 36.88 -8.12
C ASP A 8 12.02 35.57 -8.21
N PRO A 9 12.30 34.56 -7.37
CA PRO A 9 11.59 33.28 -7.37
C PRO A 9 10.09 33.41 -7.05
N VAL A 10 9.69 34.39 -6.25
CA VAL A 10 8.27 34.64 -5.93
C VAL A 10 7.55 35.14 -7.18
N ILE A 11 8.18 36.03 -7.95
CA ILE A 11 7.63 36.52 -9.22
C ILE A 11 7.55 35.39 -10.25
N LYS A 12 8.60 34.58 -10.38
CA LYS A 12 8.59 33.39 -11.27
C LYS A 12 7.46 32.44 -10.91
N LYS A 13 7.37 32.03 -9.64
CA LYS A 13 6.34 31.11 -9.14
C LYS A 13 4.93 31.65 -9.40
N THR A 14 4.69 32.91 -9.08
CA THR A 14 3.38 33.57 -9.28
C THR A 14 3.03 33.64 -10.76
N ALA A 15 4.02 33.93 -11.61
CA ALA A 15 3.82 33.96 -13.06
C ALA A 15 3.49 32.58 -13.63
N ILE A 16 4.07 31.50 -13.11
CA ILE A 16 3.73 30.12 -13.48
C ILE A 16 2.28 29.80 -13.07
N TYR A 17 1.90 30.04 -11.81
CA TYR A 17 0.53 29.76 -11.37
C TYR A 17 -0.54 30.59 -12.08
N ALA A 18 -0.22 31.81 -12.52
CA ALA A 18 -1.14 32.60 -13.33
C ALA A 18 -1.44 31.99 -14.72
N LEU A 19 -0.65 31.00 -15.15
CA LEU A 19 -0.87 30.22 -16.37
C LEU A 19 -1.73 28.97 -16.11
N ASP A 20 -1.95 28.61 -14.85
CA ASP A 20 -2.82 27.50 -14.49
C ASP A 20 -4.28 27.78 -14.88
N GLY A 21 -5.00 26.76 -15.33
CA GLY A 21 -6.39 26.89 -15.80
C GLY A 21 -6.58 27.62 -17.14
N GLN A 22 -5.50 28.05 -17.81
CA GLN A 22 -5.60 28.55 -19.18
C GLN A 22 -5.78 27.37 -20.13
N SER A 23 -6.96 27.24 -20.74
CA SER A 23 -7.35 26.09 -21.58
C SER A 23 -6.57 25.95 -22.88
N ASN A 24 -5.81 26.97 -23.31
CA ASN A 24 -5.06 27.00 -24.57
C ASN A 24 -3.65 27.60 -24.40
N LEU A 25 -2.83 27.01 -23.52
CA LEU A 25 -1.42 27.37 -23.47
C LEU A 25 -0.73 27.02 -24.80
N ARG A 26 -0.01 27.99 -25.37
CA ARG A 26 0.79 27.78 -26.58
C ARG A 26 1.96 26.85 -26.27
N GLU A 27 2.41 26.07 -27.26
CA GLU A 27 3.58 25.18 -27.16
C GLU A 27 4.82 25.91 -26.63
N GLU A 28 5.05 27.15 -27.09
CA GLU A 28 6.15 28.00 -26.61
C GLU A 28 6.06 28.30 -25.10
N THR A 29 4.86 28.54 -24.59
CA THR A 29 4.64 28.76 -23.16
C THR A 29 4.89 27.48 -22.36
N LEU A 30 4.47 26.33 -22.88
CA LEU A 30 4.74 25.03 -22.26
C LEU A 30 6.24 24.75 -22.21
N LYS A 31 7.00 25.05 -23.27
CA LYS A 31 8.47 24.95 -23.27
C LYS A 31 9.10 25.86 -22.21
N GLN A 32 8.62 27.10 -22.08
CA GLN A 32 9.11 28.02 -21.05
C GLN A 32 8.84 27.53 -19.62
N ILE A 33 7.66 26.96 -19.36
CA ILE A 33 7.35 26.34 -18.05
C ILE A 33 8.22 25.09 -17.83
N THR A 34 8.44 24.30 -18.89
CA THR A 34 9.25 23.09 -18.85
C THR A 34 10.70 23.37 -18.42
N VAL A 35 11.30 24.47 -18.90
CA VAL A 35 12.64 24.89 -18.44
C VAL A 35 12.67 25.17 -16.94
N ARG A 36 11.55 25.58 -16.33
CA ARG A 36 11.45 25.86 -14.88
C ARG A 36 11.40 24.59 -14.02
N LEU A 37 11.29 23.40 -14.61
CA LEU A 37 11.50 22.15 -13.88
C LEU A 37 12.94 22.01 -13.35
N GLU A 38 13.90 22.76 -13.89
CA GLU A 38 15.32 22.78 -13.46
C GLU A 38 15.70 24.07 -12.73
N ASP A 39 14.72 24.90 -12.36
CA ASP A 39 14.97 26.13 -11.62
C ASP A 39 15.70 25.86 -10.31
N GLU A 40 16.59 26.76 -9.88
CA GLU A 40 17.33 26.62 -8.63
C GLU A 40 16.40 26.58 -7.41
N TYR A 41 15.23 27.23 -7.49
CA TYR A 41 14.28 27.32 -6.39
C TYR A 41 13.21 26.20 -6.46
N PRO A 42 13.10 25.34 -5.42
CA PRO A 42 12.13 24.25 -5.37
C PRO A 42 10.68 24.68 -5.52
N GLY A 43 10.32 25.84 -4.97
CA GLY A 43 8.96 26.37 -5.13
C GLY A 43 8.61 26.73 -6.58
N VAL A 44 9.61 27.09 -7.40
CA VAL A 44 9.42 27.33 -8.84
C VAL A 44 9.32 26.00 -9.59
N ARG A 45 10.15 25.00 -9.24
CA ARG A 45 10.07 23.64 -9.79
C ARG A 45 8.71 23.00 -9.52
N MET A 46 8.23 23.08 -8.28
CA MET A 46 6.91 22.57 -7.88
C MET A 46 5.79 23.24 -8.67
N ALA A 47 5.77 24.58 -8.77
CA ALA A 47 4.77 25.29 -9.55
C ALA A 47 4.78 24.89 -11.03
N ALA A 48 5.97 24.65 -11.60
CA ALA A 48 6.09 24.16 -12.95
C ALA A 48 5.50 22.74 -13.10
N ILE A 49 5.77 21.83 -12.15
CA ILE A 49 5.15 20.49 -12.13
C ILE A 49 3.63 20.60 -12.04
N ASP A 50 3.09 21.38 -11.09
CA ASP A 50 1.65 21.53 -10.89
C ASP A 50 0.95 21.94 -12.18
N VAL A 51 1.42 23.03 -12.81
CA VAL A 51 0.82 23.58 -14.04
C VAL A 51 1.00 22.64 -15.23
N LEU A 52 2.18 22.00 -15.36
CA LEU A 52 2.40 21.02 -16.43
C LEU A 52 1.61 19.74 -16.23
N SER A 53 1.08 19.46 -15.04
CA SER A 53 0.37 18.23 -14.73
C SER A 53 -1.16 18.38 -14.71
N SER A 54 -1.65 19.61 -14.91
CA SER A 54 -3.08 19.89 -15.11
C SER A 54 -3.69 19.12 -16.31
N PRO A 55 -2.98 18.90 -17.43
CA PRO A 55 -3.45 18.01 -18.50
C PRO A 55 -3.34 16.52 -18.12
N SER A 56 -4.37 15.73 -18.46
CA SER A 56 -4.43 14.27 -18.21
C SER A 56 -3.60 13.42 -19.19
N SER A 57 -2.99 14.06 -20.19
CA SER A 57 -2.13 13.44 -21.19
C SER A 57 -1.01 14.41 -21.56
N LEU A 58 0.21 14.08 -21.14
CA LEU A 58 1.40 14.86 -21.41
C LEU A 58 2.25 14.29 -22.54
N GLU A 59 2.98 15.16 -23.23
CA GLU A 59 4.01 14.75 -24.17
C GLU A 59 5.14 14.00 -23.46
N GLU A 60 5.72 13.02 -24.14
CA GLU A 60 6.74 12.13 -23.57
C GLU A 60 7.96 12.89 -23.02
N VAL A 61 8.35 13.98 -23.70
CA VAL A 61 9.48 14.84 -23.30
C VAL A 61 9.21 15.49 -21.94
N THR A 62 8.05 16.12 -21.77
CA THR A 62 7.63 16.73 -20.50
C THR A 62 7.51 15.69 -19.40
N LEU A 63 6.94 14.52 -19.71
CA LEU A 63 6.88 13.40 -18.78
C LEU A 63 8.28 12.96 -18.34
N ASN A 64 9.24 12.87 -19.25
CA ASN A 64 10.62 12.46 -18.92
C ASN A 64 11.27 13.46 -17.96
N GLN A 65 11.04 14.76 -18.18
CA GLN A 65 11.58 15.81 -17.33
C GLN A 65 10.92 15.84 -15.95
N ILE A 66 9.61 15.61 -15.85
CA ILE A 66 8.93 15.43 -14.56
C ILE A 66 9.46 14.18 -13.84
N ALA A 67 9.62 13.06 -14.53
CA ALA A 67 10.17 11.84 -13.93
C ALA A 67 11.62 12.02 -13.45
N ALA A 68 12.42 12.83 -14.15
CA ALA A 68 13.76 13.21 -13.70
C ALA A 68 13.77 14.04 -12.39
N ARG A 69 12.60 14.45 -11.87
CA ARG A 69 12.48 15.09 -10.55
C ARG A 69 12.22 14.10 -9.43
N LEU A 70 11.94 12.84 -9.73
CA LEU A 70 11.89 11.77 -8.72
C LEU A 70 13.27 11.50 -8.12
N GLU A 71 14.31 11.60 -8.93
CA GLU A 71 15.71 11.61 -8.51
C GLU A 71 16.04 13.04 -8.08
N GLY A 72 16.00 13.34 -6.77
CA GLY A 72 16.43 14.65 -6.26
C GLY A 72 17.83 15.02 -6.77
N PRO A 73 18.23 16.31 -6.75
CA PRO A 73 19.50 16.73 -7.33
C PRO A 73 20.67 15.95 -6.72
N ARG A 74 21.56 15.41 -7.58
CA ARG A 74 22.79 14.71 -7.17
C ARG A 74 23.80 15.61 -6.45
N SER A 75 23.53 16.90 -6.32
CA SER A 75 24.43 17.86 -5.67
C SER A 75 23.69 19.16 -5.34
N CYS A 76 23.33 19.34 -4.07
CA CYS A 76 23.17 20.67 -3.46
C CYS A 76 23.70 20.60 -2.03
N ALA A 77 24.91 21.14 -1.83
CA ALA A 77 25.69 21.07 -0.60
C ALA A 77 25.24 22.05 0.51
N SER A 78 23.96 22.45 0.58
CA SER A 78 23.43 23.29 1.65
C SER A 78 22.39 22.53 2.46
N LEU A 79 22.87 21.96 3.56
CA LEU A 79 22.27 20.88 4.35
C LEU A 79 21.44 21.41 5.54
N LEU A 80 20.59 22.42 5.34
CA LEU A 80 19.82 22.98 6.48
C LEU A 80 18.31 23.14 6.31
N ASP A 81 17.77 22.95 5.12
CA ASP A 81 16.35 22.67 4.88
C ASP A 81 16.30 22.09 3.47
N ASN A 82 15.91 20.82 3.29
CA ASN A 82 15.89 20.18 1.96
C ASN A 82 14.45 20.12 1.41
N PRO A 83 13.91 21.21 0.83
CA PRO A 83 12.58 21.26 0.22
C PRO A 83 12.45 20.42 -1.06
N ASP A 84 13.45 19.63 -1.45
CA ASP A 84 13.34 18.75 -2.62
C ASP A 84 12.34 17.62 -2.43
N TRP A 85 11.99 17.26 -1.18
CA TRP A 85 10.92 16.30 -0.95
C TRP A 85 9.61 16.82 -1.56
N VAL A 86 9.32 18.13 -1.45
CA VAL A 86 8.11 18.72 -2.03
C VAL A 86 8.09 18.53 -3.55
N VAL A 87 9.24 18.71 -4.20
CA VAL A 87 9.40 18.53 -5.66
C VAL A 87 9.26 17.06 -6.06
N ARG A 88 9.88 16.13 -5.30
CA ARG A 88 9.75 14.68 -5.53
C ARG A 88 8.29 14.24 -5.38
N ARG A 89 7.61 14.72 -4.34
CA ARG A 89 6.19 14.43 -4.09
C ARG A 89 5.31 14.95 -5.23
N ALA A 90 5.48 16.21 -5.63
CA ALA A 90 4.74 16.79 -6.75
C ALA A 90 4.96 15.98 -8.04
N ALA A 91 6.18 15.51 -8.30
CA ALA A 91 6.47 14.66 -9.45
C ALA A 91 5.77 13.29 -9.38
N ILE A 92 5.67 12.67 -8.20
CA ILE A 92 4.89 11.42 -8.01
C ILE A 92 3.41 11.67 -8.33
N GLU A 93 2.81 12.70 -7.71
CA GLU A 93 1.39 13.02 -7.91
C GLU A 93 1.10 13.41 -9.37
N ALA A 94 2.03 14.08 -10.03
CA ALA A 94 1.95 14.42 -11.46
C ALA A 94 1.89 13.19 -12.36
N LEU A 95 2.78 12.22 -12.10
CA LEU A 95 2.83 10.97 -12.85
C LEU A 95 1.60 10.11 -12.55
N GLU A 96 1.12 10.07 -11.31
CA GLU A 96 -0.09 9.33 -10.94
C GLU A 96 -1.32 9.74 -11.76
N ARG A 97 -1.48 11.05 -12.02
CA ARG A 97 -2.60 11.60 -12.81
C ARG A 97 -2.61 11.16 -14.28
N GLN A 98 -1.50 10.57 -14.77
CA GLN A 98 -1.40 10.14 -16.15
C GLN A 98 -2.10 8.79 -16.36
N SER A 99 -3.08 8.80 -17.26
CA SER A 99 -3.90 7.62 -17.59
C SER A 99 -3.07 6.42 -18.06
N ASN A 100 -2.08 6.65 -18.92
CA ASN A 100 -1.20 5.61 -19.47
C ASN A 100 0.26 5.85 -19.07
N LEU A 101 0.66 5.30 -17.93
CA LEU A 101 2.05 5.38 -17.47
C LEU A 101 2.81 4.11 -17.90
N PRO A 102 3.91 4.22 -18.68
CA PRO A 102 4.66 3.04 -19.09
C PRO A 102 5.44 2.44 -17.92
N ASP A 103 5.76 1.14 -18.00
CA ASP A 103 6.41 0.37 -16.94
C ASP A 103 7.70 1.00 -16.41
N VAL A 104 8.49 1.63 -17.28
CA VAL A 104 9.71 2.35 -16.90
C VAL A 104 9.43 3.41 -15.83
N ARG A 105 8.30 4.11 -15.92
CA ARG A 105 7.91 5.16 -14.97
C ARG A 105 7.31 4.58 -13.70
N LEU A 106 6.56 3.48 -13.82
CA LEU A 106 6.11 2.72 -12.65
C LEU A 106 7.30 2.25 -11.82
N ASN A 107 8.37 1.77 -12.46
CA ASN A 107 9.61 1.39 -11.78
C ASN A 107 10.31 2.58 -11.12
N GLN A 108 10.27 3.77 -11.73
CA GLN A 108 10.82 4.98 -11.11
C GLN A 108 10.02 5.41 -9.86
N ILE A 109 8.68 5.29 -9.89
CA ILE A 109 7.84 5.51 -8.71
C ILE A 109 8.13 4.44 -7.65
N ALA A 110 8.22 3.17 -8.03
CA ALA A 110 8.55 2.08 -7.10
C ALA A 110 9.92 2.27 -6.43
N ALA A 111 10.90 2.81 -7.14
CA ALA A 111 12.20 3.18 -6.58
C ALA A 111 12.12 4.27 -5.50
N ARG A 112 10.97 4.95 -5.32
CA ARG A 112 10.71 5.91 -4.23
C ARG A 112 10.09 5.27 -2.98
N LEU A 113 9.70 3.99 -3.04
CA LEU A 113 9.32 3.23 -1.84
C LEU A 113 10.48 3.12 -0.83
N GLY A 114 11.73 3.25 -1.27
CA GLY A 114 12.92 3.29 -0.40
C GLY A 114 13.46 4.70 -0.13
N ASP A 115 12.69 5.77 -0.38
CA ASP A 115 13.15 7.15 -0.12
C ASP A 115 13.39 7.39 1.39
N GLN A 116 14.31 8.30 1.72
CA GLN A 116 14.60 8.64 3.11
C GLN A 116 13.44 9.36 3.78
N ASP A 117 12.67 10.12 3.00
CA ASP A 117 11.54 10.92 3.47
C ASP A 117 10.24 10.09 3.47
N SER A 118 9.52 10.04 4.60
CA SER A 118 8.33 9.23 4.74
C SER A 118 7.15 9.75 3.92
N ASP A 119 7.04 11.06 3.69
CA ASP A 119 6.00 11.62 2.83
C ASP A 119 6.19 11.14 1.38
N ILE A 120 7.44 10.92 0.95
CA ILE A 120 7.76 10.38 -0.37
C ILE A 120 7.43 8.89 -0.46
N ARG A 121 7.79 8.10 0.55
CA ARG A 121 7.43 6.67 0.59
C ARG A 121 5.91 6.49 0.57
N ARG A 122 5.17 7.30 1.33
CA ARG A 122 3.70 7.32 1.33
C ARG A 122 3.14 7.68 -0.04
N ALA A 123 3.57 8.81 -0.62
CA ALA A 123 3.10 9.25 -1.93
C ALA A 123 3.37 8.21 -3.03
N ALA A 124 4.55 7.57 -3.00
CA ALA A 124 4.89 6.50 -3.95
C ALA A 124 3.97 5.29 -3.79
N THR A 125 3.64 4.93 -2.55
CA THR A 125 2.72 3.84 -2.23
C THR A 125 1.31 4.14 -2.72
N ASP A 126 0.80 5.35 -2.44
CA ASP A 126 -0.52 5.82 -2.88
C ASP A 126 -0.63 5.82 -4.41
N ALA A 127 0.40 6.32 -5.12
CA ALA A 127 0.41 6.34 -6.58
C ALA A 127 0.36 4.93 -7.20
N LEU A 128 0.96 3.93 -6.54
CA LEU A 128 0.91 2.52 -6.96
C LEU A 128 -0.41 1.84 -6.56
N SER A 129 -1.18 2.40 -5.63
CA SER A 129 -2.47 1.85 -5.19
C SER A 129 -3.52 1.81 -6.31
N SER A 130 -3.52 2.82 -7.19
CA SER A 130 -4.45 2.94 -8.33
C SER A 130 -4.24 1.88 -9.42
N ARG A 131 -3.09 1.19 -9.43
CA ARG A 131 -2.76 0.20 -10.46
C ARG A 131 -3.31 -1.18 -10.08
N SER A 132 -4.21 -1.71 -10.91
CA SER A 132 -4.84 -3.02 -10.66
C SER A 132 -3.84 -4.17 -10.63
N ASN A 133 -2.87 -4.18 -11.55
CA ASN A 133 -1.84 -5.19 -11.65
C ASN A 133 -0.47 -4.56 -11.42
N LEU A 134 0.23 -5.03 -10.38
CA LEU A 134 1.62 -4.66 -10.11
C LEU A 134 2.51 -5.90 -10.24
N PRO A 135 3.73 -5.76 -10.79
CA PRO A 135 4.75 -6.81 -10.73
C PRO A 135 5.00 -7.27 -9.30
N GLU A 136 5.26 -8.57 -9.12
CA GLU A 136 5.56 -9.17 -7.81
C GLU A 136 6.72 -8.46 -7.08
N VAL A 137 7.74 -8.00 -7.82
CA VAL A 137 8.86 -7.24 -7.24
C VAL A 137 8.37 -5.95 -6.56
N ILE A 138 7.43 -5.23 -7.17
CA ILE A 138 6.85 -4.01 -6.59
C ILE A 138 5.95 -4.36 -5.40
N LEU A 139 5.15 -5.43 -5.49
CA LEU A 139 4.33 -5.89 -4.36
C LEU A 139 5.19 -6.26 -3.14
N ASN A 140 6.34 -6.90 -3.34
CA ASN A 140 7.29 -7.22 -2.29
C ASN A 140 7.93 -5.96 -1.68
N GLN A 141 8.22 -4.94 -2.49
CA GLN A 141 8.72 -3.65 -1.99
C GLN A 141 7.67 -2.93 -1.14
N ILE A 142 6.40 -2.92 -1.58
CA ILE A 142 5.30 -2.36 -0.79
C ILE A 142 5.14 -3.15 0.52
N ALA A 143 5.23 -4.48 0.48
CA ALA A 143 5.11 -5.33 1.66
C ALA A 143 6.23 -5.09 2.70
N ALA A 144 7.45 -4.75 2.26
CA ALA A 144 8.52 -4.34 3.16
C ALA A 144 8.16 -3.07 3.97
N LEU A 145 7.31 -2.18 3.45
CA LEU A 145 6.86 -0.98 4.14
C LEU A 145 5.87 -1.24 5.28
N LEU A 146 5.40 -2.48 5.45
CA LEU A 146 4.63 -2.82 6.65
C LEU A 146 5.50 -2.75 7.91
N GLU A 147 6.83 -2.83 7.76
CA GLU A 147 7.82 -2.69 8.81
C GLU A 147 8.41 -1.27 8.91
N ASP A 148 7.84 -0.30 8.18
CA ASP A 148 8.35 1.08 8.17
C ASP A 148 8.36 1.69 9.59
N GLN A 149 9.12 2.75 9.82
CA GLN A 149 9.08 3.45 11.11
C GLN A 149 7.90 4.41 11.20
N ASP A 150 7.43 4.89 10.04
CA ASP A 150 6.34 5.84 9.91
C ASP A 150 4.98 5.12 9.81
N LEU A 151 4.02 5.53 10.67
CA LEU A 151 2.71 4.90 10.75
C LEU A 151 1.83 5.17 9.52
N ASP A 152 1.97 6.34 8.89
CA ASP A 152 1.20 6.66 7.69
C ASP A 152 1.69 5.81 6.51
N VAL A 153 3.01 5.59 6.41
CA VAL A 153 3.60 4.71 5.40
C VAL A 153 3.13 3.27 5.58
N LYS A 154 3.11 2.75 6.82
CA LYS A 154 2.54 1.42 7.10
C LYS A 154 1.09 1.31 6.67
N THR A 155 0.29 2.33 6.99
CA THR A 155 -1.14 2.35 6.68
C THR A 155 -1.37 2.38 5.18
N ALA A 156 -0.66 3.22 4.44
CA ALA A 156 -0.72 3.28 2.98
C ALA A 156 -0.30 1.94 2.33
N SER A 157 0.76 1.31 2.85
CA SER A 157 1.20 -0.01 2.37
C SER A 157 0.11 -1.05 2.58
N MET A 158 -0.45 -1.11 3.78
CA MET A 158 -1.49 -2.08 4.12
C MET A 158 -2.76 -1.87 3.28
N ASP A 159 -3.24 -0.63 3.15
CA ASP A 159 -4.41 -0.29 2.32
C ASP A 159 -4.15 -0.63 0.84
N THR A 160 -2.95 -0.33 0.34
CA THR A 160 -2.55 -0.66 -1.03
C THR A 160 -2.55 -2.15 -1.29
N LEU A 161 -1.92 -2.95 -0.40
CA LEU A 161 -1.87 -4.41 -0.55
C LEU A 161 -3.26 -5.04 -0.41
N GLY A 162 -4.08 -4.56 0.52
CA GLY A 162 -5.45 -5.01 0.70
C GLY A 162 -6.32 -4.81 -0.57
N SER A 163 -6.08 -3.74 -1.33
CA SER A 163 -6.79 -3.49 -2.58
C SER A 163 -6.41 -4.43 -3.73
N LYS A 164 -5.31 -5.21 -3.62
CA LYS A 164 -4.82 -6.03 -4.73
C LYS A 164 -5.52 -7.39 -4.76
N PRO A 165 -6.13 -7.77 -5.91
CA PRO A 165 -6.91 -9.00 -5.99
C PRO A 165 -6.06 -10.27 -5.93
N ASN A 166 -4.79 -10.20 -6.36
CA ASN A 166 -3.86 -11.32 -6.39
C ASN A 166 -2.53 -10.92 -5.76
N LEU A 167 -2.24 -11.47 -4.59
CA LEU A 167 -0.98 -11.28 -3.87
C LEU A 167 -0.10 -12.53 -3.92
N PRO A 168 1.22 -12.37 -4.12
CA PRO A 168 2.19 -13.43 -3.93
C PRO A 168 2.17 -13.98 -2.50
N GLU A 169 2.51 -15.25 -2.33
CA GLU A 169 2.56 -15.92 -1.02
C GLU A 169 3.54 -15.22 -0.05
N GLY A 170 4.68 -14.74 -0.56
CA GLY A 170 5.64 -13.98 0.25
C GLY A 170 5.03 -12.73 0.88
N VAL A 171 4.19 -12.01 0.12
CA VAL A 171 3.50 -10.80 0.58
C VAL A 171 2.42 -11.14 1.62
N LEU A 172 1.63 -12.19 1.37
CA LEU A 172 0.62 -12.66 2.33
C LEU A 172 1.24 -13.05 3.67
N ASN A 173 2.40 -13.72 3.65
CA ASN A 173 3.15 -14.07 4.86
C ASN A 173 3.63 -12.82 5.63
N GLN A 174 4.10 -11.79 4.93
CA GLN A 174 4.51 -10.54 5.59
C GLN A 174 3.33 -9.83 6.24
N ILE A 175 2.20 -9.71 5.53
CA ILE A 175 0.95 -9.18 6.08
C ILE A 175 0.55 -9.96 7.35
N ALA A 176 0.54 -11.29 7.28
CA ALA A 176 0.15 -12.13 8.42
C ALA A 176 1.07 -11.97 9.66
N ARG A 177 2.37 -11.75 9.45
CA ARG A 177 3.30 -11.42 10.55
C ARG A 177 2.97 -10.09 11.21
N GLN A 178 2.60 -9.09 10.42
CA GLN A 178 2.31 -7.75 10.91
C GLN A 178 1.01 -7.70 11.72
N LEU A 179 0.04 -8.55 11.40
CA LEU A 179 -1.16 -8.72 12.22
C LEU A 179 -0.88 -9.22 13.64
N LYS A 180 0.30 -9.78 13.91
CA LYS A 180 0.74 -10.20 15.26
C LYS A 180 1.31 -9.04 16.09
N GLY A 181 1.82 -7.98 15.46
CA GLY A 181 2.46 -6.83 16.10
C GLY A 181 1.51 -5.63 16.19
N HIS A 182 1.35 -5.05 17.37
CA HIS A 182 0.36 -4.01 17.70
C HIS A 182 0.14 -2.88 16.68
N GLY A 183 -1.15 -2.57 16.42
CA GLY A 183 -1.61 -1.34 15.74
C GLY A 183 -2.97 -1.48 15.06
N LEU A 184 -4.04 -1.61 15.85
CA LEU A 184 -5.44 -1.93 15.48
C LEU A 184 -6.14 -1.02 14.42
N PHE A 185 -5.48 -0.07 13.77
CA PHE A 185 -6.13 0.87 12.85
C PHE A 185 -6.27 0.36 11.40
N ALA A 186 -5.30 -0.41 10.89
CA ALA A 186 -5.37 -0.94 9.52
C ALA A 186 -6.12 -2.28 9.43
N VAL A 187 -6.28 -2.99 10.55
CA VAL A 187 -6.69 -4.39 10.51
C VAL A 187 -8.15 -4.58 10.10
N ASP A 188 -9.04 -3.69 10.52
CA ASP A 188 -10.46 -3.74 10.12
C ASP A 188 -10.65 -3.53 8.62
N ARG A 189 -9.77 -2.75 7.98
CA ARG A 189 -9.82 -2.48 6.54
C ARG A 189 -9.34 -3.68 5.72
N VAL A 190 -8.37 -4.41 6.26
CA VAL A 190 -7.59 -5.38 5.49
C VAL A 190 -8.07 -6.80 5.77
N ALA A 191 -8.68 -7.06 6.92
CA ALA A 191 -9.25 -8.35 7.27
C ALA A 191 -10.31 -8.85 6.25
N PRO A 192 -11.28 -8.05 5.75
CA PRO A 192 -12.20 -8.49 4.70
C PRO A 192 -11.47 -8.88 3.41
N MET A 193 -10.51 -8.06 3.00
CA MET A 193 -9.74 -8.24 1.76
C MET A 193 -8.87 -9.50 1.80
N ILE A 194 -8.25 -9.72 2.96
CA ILE A 194 -7.42 -10.88 3.26
C ILE A 194 -8.25 -12.17 3.28
N MET A 195 -9.44 -12.15 3.91
CA MET A 195 -10.33 -13.31 3.96
C MET A 195 -10.86 -13.73 2.59
N GLU A 196 -10.95 -12.80 1.64
CA GLU A 196 -11.37 -13.12 0.28
C GLU A 196 -10.24 -13.76 -0.55
N HIS A 197 -8.97 -13.69 -0.14
CA HIS A 197 -7.87 -14.20 -0.96
C HIS A 197 -7.72 -15.73 -0.86
N HIS A 198 -7.85 -16.45 -1.98
CA HIS A 198 -7.86 -17.93 -2.02
C HIS A 198 -6.63 -18.60 -1.39
N LYS A 199 -5.45 -17.97 -1.51
CA LYS A 199 -4.21 -18.49 -0.91
C LYS A 199 -4.05 -18.15 0.57
N PHE A 200 -4.83 -17.19 1.09
CA PHE A 200 -4.67 -16.73 2.46
C PHE A 200 -4.99 -17.83 3.48
N HIS A 201 -6.05 -18.61 3.21
CA HIS A 201 -6.41 -19.75 4.05
C HIS A 201 -5.26 -20.76 4.18
N PHE A 202 -4.50 -21.00 3.10
CA PHE A 202 -3.33 -21.88 3.12
C PHE A 202 -2.15 -21.25 3.85
N VAL A 203 -1.75 -20.05 3.43
CA VAL A 203 -0.51 -19.41 3.87
C VAL A 203 -0.57 -18.97 5.33
N CYS A 204 -1.70 -18.45 5.79
CA CYS A 204 -1.74 -17.71 7.05
C CYS A 204 -2.40 -18.49 8.20
N LEU A 205 -3.29 -19.44 7.91
CA LEU A 205 -3.84 -20.31 8.96
C LEU A 205 -2.89 -21.47 9.27
N VAL A 206 -2.39 -22.15 8.24
CA VAL A 206 -1.50 -23.31 8.39
C VAL A 206 -0.03 -22.90 8.63
N GLY A 207 0.39 -21.74 8.12
CA GLY A 207 1.76 -21.20 8.29
C GLY A 207 2.10 -20.65 9.69
N GLY A 208 1.28 -20.88 10.71
CA GLY A 208 1.58 -20.50 12.10
C GLY A 208 1.21 -19.07 12.51
N HIS A 209 0.33 -18.39 11.75
CA HIS A 209 -0.13 -17.03 12.05
C HIS A 209 -1.51 -16.96 12.73
N ALA A 210 -2.09 -18.11 13.11
CA ALA A 210 -3.39 -18.21 13.78
C ALA A 210 -3.56 -17.25 15.00
N GLN A 211 -2.48 -17.00 15.76
CA GLN A 211 -2.48 -16.10 16.91
C GLN A 211 -2.84 -14.64 16.56
N GLY A 212 -2.33 -14.12 15.44
CA GLY A 212 -2.64 -12.76 14.99
C GLY A 212 -4.01 -12.67 14.30
N LEU A 213 -4.46 -13.77 13.69
CA LEU A 213 -5.70 -13.83 12.93
C LEU A 213 -6.94 -14.05 13.78
N LEU A 214 -6.84 -14.88 14.82
CA LEU A 214 -8.00 -15.29 15.62
C LEU A 214 -8.77 -14.11 16.22
N PRO A 215 -8.13 -13.09 16.83
CA PRO A 215 -8.86 -11.91 17.33
C PRO A 215 -9.60 -11.15 16.23
N LEU A 216 -9.07 -11.17 15.00
CA LEU A 216 -9.63 -10.45 13.85
C LEU A 216 -10.85 -11.18 13.30
N LEU A 217 -10.71 -12.48 13.08
CA LEU A 217 -11.82 -13.34 12.66
C LEU A 217 -12.95 -13.31 13.69
N LEU A 218 -12.61 -13.31 14.98
CA LEU A 218 -13.60 -13.17 16.05
C LEU A 218 -14.31 -11.81 15.98
N LYS A 219 -13.56 -10.71 15.84
CA LYS A 219 -14.15 -9.37 15.70
C LYS A 219 -15.08 -9.29 14.48
N GLN A 220 -14.70 -9.90 13.37
CA GLN A 220 -15.51 -9.91 12.15
C GLN A 220 -16.74 -10.81 12.24
N SER A 221 -16.70 -11.91 12.99
CA SER A 221 -17.86 -12.78 13.20
C SER A 221 -19.05 -12.08 13.87
N PHE A 222 -18.82 -10.94 14.53
CA PHE A 222 -19.91 -10.11 15.07
C PHE A 222 -20.66 -9.33 13.99
N ASN A 223 -20.06 -9.12 12.82
CA ASN A 223 -20.61 -8.28 11.76
C ASN A 223 -20.99 -9.07 10.50
N ASN A 224 -20.34 -10.21 10.25
CA ASN A 224 -20.50 -11.02 9.04
C ASN A 224 -20.66 -12.50 9.40
N HIS A 225 -21.26 -13.30 8.52
CA HIS A 225 -21.25 -14.75 8.71
C HIS A 225 -19.81 -15.25 8.60
N LEU A 226 -19.33 -15.92 9.64
CA LEU A 226 -18.00 -16.50 9.69
C LEU A 226 -18.05 -17.82 10.47
N ALA A 227 -17.67 -18.91 9.81
CA ALA A 227 -17.51 -20.21 10.46
C ALA A 227 -16.14 -20.79 10.09
N TRP A 228 -15.32 -21.08 11.10
CA TRP A 228 -14.04 -21.78 10.94
C TRP A 228 -14.11 -23.13 11.64
N TYR A 229 -14.01 -24.21 10.88
CA TYR A 229 -14.12 -25.58 11.39
C TYR A 229 -13.18 -26.55 10.66
N ILE A 230 -12.96 -27.71 11.27
CA ILE A 230 -12.16 -28.80 10.70
C ILE A 230 -13.10 -29.98 10.44
N GLN A 231 -13.04 -30.55 9.24
CA GLN A 231 -13.82 -31.73 8.86
C GLN A 231 -13.01 -32.59 7.88
N ASP A 232 -12.97 -33.91 8.12
CA ASP A 232 -12.28 -34.90 7.27
C ASP A 232 -10.80 -34.55 6.97
N GLY A 233 -10.08 -34.03 7.97
CA GLY A 233 -8.68 -33.62 7.81
C GLY A 233 -8.50 -32.36 6.96
N LYS A 234 -9.55 -31.57 6.76
CA LYS A 234 -9.48 -30.28 6.05
C LYS A 234 -9.95 -29.15 6.97
N SER A 235 -9.27 -28.01 6.90
CA SER A 235 -9.73 -26.77 7.52
C SER A 235 -10.63 -26.03 6.54
N TYR A 236 -11.77 -25.53 7.02
CA TYR A 236 -12.73 -24.75 6.27
C TYR A 236 -12.92 -23.39 6.92
N LEU A 237 -12.84 -22.33 6.12
CA LEU A 237 -13.25 -20.98 6.53
C LEU A 237 -14.37 -20.54 5.61
N GLN A 238 -15.57 -20.49 6.16
CA GLN A 238 -16.78 -20.04 5.48
C GLN A 238 -17.05 -18.58 5.84
N THR A 239 -17.21 -17.74 4.83
CA THR A 239 -17.67 -16.36 4.93
C THR A 239 -18.93 -16.17 4.07
N ASP A 240 -19.60 -15.02 4.19
CA ASP A 240 -20.76 -14.66 3.35
C ASP A 240 -20.51 -14.84 1.84
N ASN A 241 -19.26 -14.61 1.41
CA ASN A 241 -18.91 -14.55 -0.01
C ASN A 241 -18.15 -15.79 -0.50
N ARG A 242 -17.51 -16.58 0.37
CA ARG A 242 -16.61 -17.68 -0.03
C ARG A 242 -16.53 -18.81 1.01
N LEU A 243 -16.31 -20.02 0.51
CA LEU A 243 -15.82 -21.16 1.30
C LEU A 243 -14.36 -21.41 0.92
N GLY A 244 -13.43 -21.05 1.80
CA GLY A 244 -12.03 -21.48 1.70
C GLY A 244 -11.86 -22.88 2.30
N CYS A 245 -11.11 -23.74 1.64
CA CYS A 245 -10.79 -25.09 2.13
C CYS A 245 -9.32 -25.41 1.87
N VAL A 246 -8.63 -25.98 2.88
CA VAL A 246 -7.26 -26.47 2.77
C VAL A 246 -7.15 -27.85 3.40
N GLU A 247 -6.49 -28.77 2.70
CA GLU A 247 -6.12 -30.07 3.24
C GLU A 247 -5.03 -29.92 4.29
N LEU A 248 -5.26 -30.49 5.48
CA LEU A 248 -4.27 -30.58 6.54
C LEU A 248 -3.48 -31.86 6.28
N LEU A 249 -2.24 -31.74 5.82
CA LEU A 249 -1.41 -32.92 5.55
C LEU A 249 -1.17 -33.69 6.86
N HIS A 250 -1.19 -35.02 6.77
CA HIS A 250 -0.99 -35.93 7.91
C HIS A 250 0.35 -35.62 8.60
N GLY A 251 0.27 -34.90 9.72
CA GLY A 251 1.42 -34.33 10.43
C GLY A 251 1.14 -32.97 11.07
N GLU A 252 0.14 -32.22 10.62
CA GLU A 252 -0.26 -30.91 11.13
C GLU A 252 -1.12 -30.95 12.41
N SER A 253 -0.59 -31.65 13.41
CA SER A 253 -0.92 -31.49 14.85
C SER A 253 -0.70 -30.05 15.38
N ASN A 254 -0.42 -29.08 14.50
CA ASN A 254 -0.14 -27.70 14.83
C ASN A 254 -1.33 -26.75 14.66
N LEU A 255 -2.36 -27.02 13.84
CA LEU A 255 -3.43 -26.03 13.66
C LEU A 255 -4.35 -25.95 14.87
N GLU A 256 -4.86 -27.08 15.36
CA GLU A 256 -5.67 -27.14 16.59
C GLU A 256 -4.87 -26.62 17.80
N VAL A 257 -3.59 -27.00 17.90
CA VAL A 257 -2.69 -26.51 18.96
C VAL A 257 -2.40 -25.01 18.81
N ALA A 258 -2.21 -24.50 17.59
CA ALA A 258 -2.00 -23.07 17.33
C ALA A 258 -3.26 -22.27 17.62
N LEU A 259 -4.44 -22.80 17.27
CA LEU A 259 -5.74 -22.25 17.63
C LEU A 259 -5.92 -22.19 19.14
N GLN A 260 -5.64 -23.28 19.85
CA GLN A 260 -5.73 -23.33 21.29
C GLN A 260 -4.77 -22.33 21.96
N ARG A 261 -3.50 -22.29 21.52
CA ARG A 261 -2.53 -21.28 21.97
C ARG A 261 -2.97 -19.85 21.65
N ALA A 262 -3.56 -19.62 20.48
CA ALA A 262 -4.08 -18.33 20.09
C ALA A 262 -5.24 -17.88 20.99
N ARG A 263 -6.16 -18.80 21.33
CA ARG A 263 -7.28 -18.55 22.25
C ARG A 263 -6.78 -18.19 23.64
N GLU A 264 -5.85 -18.98 24.18
CA GLU A 264 -5.22 -18.74 25.47
C GLU A 264 -4.53 -17.37 25.50
N HIS A 265 -3.77 -17.04 24.46
CA HIS A 265 -3.09 -15.75 24.35
C HIS A 265 -4.06 -14.57 24.24
N ALA A 266 -5.18 -14.75 23.54
CA ALA A 266 -6.22 -13.74 23.40
C ALA A 266 -7.20 -13.69 24.59
N ALA A 267 -6.98 -14.49 25.64
CA ALA A 267 -7.88 -14.67 26.78
C ALA A 267 -9.32 -15.04 26.37
N ILE A 268 -9.49 -15.73 25.23
CA ILE A 268 -10.79 -16.22 24.75
C ILE A 268 -11.10 -17.53 25.48
N PRO A 269 -12.24 -17.64 26.19
CA PRO A 269 -12.57 -18.86 26.92
C PRO A 269 -12.74 -20.07 25.97
N ALA A 270 -12.47 -21.26 26.50
CA ALA A 270 -12.82 -22.49 25.81
C ALA A 270 -14.33 -22.53 25.57
N VAL A 271 -14.72 -22.69 24.31
CA VAL A 271 -16.09 -23.02 23.94
C VAL A 271 -16.25 -24.45 24.39
N GLY A 272 -17.25 -24.69 25.25
CA GLY A 272 -17.44 -25.95 25.97
C GLY A 272 -17.17 -27.16 25.09
N ALA A 273 -16.47 -28.13 25.69
CA ALA A 273 -16.24 -29.44 25.11
C ALA A 273 -17.51 -29.94 24.42
N SER A 274 -17.34 -30.50 23.22
CA SER A 274 -18.37 -31.23 22.50
C SER A 274 -19.20 -32.04 23.48
N LEU A 275 -20.51 -31.82 23.42
CA LEU A 275 -21.54 -32.42 24.25
C LEU A 275 -21.72 -33.91 23.91
N GLU A 276 -20.62 -34.67 23.84
CA GLU A 276 -20.61 -36.11 23.56
C GLU A 276 -20.15 -36.94 24.77
N ALA A 277 -19.76 -36.30 25.88
CA ALA A 277 -19.36 -37.00 27.11
C ALA A 277 -20.46 -37.09 28.19
N GLU A 278 -21.69 -36.64 27.93
CA GLU A 278 -22.83 -36.73 28.87
C GLU A 278 -23.90 -37.77 28.51
N LEU A 279 -23.56 -38.78 27.71
CA LEU A 279 -24.35 -40.01 27.63
C LEU A 279 -23.63 -41.15 28.34
N GLY A 280 -23.49 -40.98 29.66
CA GLY A 280 -23.29 -42.09 30.58
C GLY A 280 -24.50 -43.00 30.52
N TYR A 281 -24.41 -44.04 29.68
CA TYR A 281 -25.24 -45.24 29.76
C TYR A 281 -25.17 -45.79 31.19
N SER A 282 -26.16 -45.45 32.02
CA SER A 282 -26.47 -46.20 33.23
C SER A 282 -27.33 -47.39 32.84
N ALA A 283 -26.68 -48.50 32.50
CA ALA A 283 -27.31 -49.81 32.53
C ALA A 283 -27.31 -50.32 33.98
N ALA A 284 -28.50 -50.40 34.58
CA ALA A 284 -28.85 -51.33 35.65
C ALA A 284 -30.35 -51.63 35.53
#